data_AF-W4S3R7-F1
#
_entry.id   AF-W4S3R7-F1
#
_cell.length_a   1.000
_cell.length_b   1.000
_cell.length_c   1.000
_cell.angle_alpha   90.00
_cell.angle_beta   90.00
_cell.angle_gamma   90.00
#
_symmetry.space_group_name_H-M   'P 1'
#
loop_
_entity.id
_entity.type
_entity.pdbx_description
1 polymer ?
#
loop_
_entity_poly.entity_id
_entity_poly.type
_entity_poly.pdbx_seq_one_letter_code
_entity_poly.pdbx_strand_id
1 'polypeptide(L)'
;MPVQLSTQLQEGAEPVLRASVRNASPQVALNTKLTLVDAQGQRILPAYYSDNYLSLVPGEQREIEIRGPSAASLRNATLQVRGWNVEPSTGVANGPP
;
A
#
# COMPACT_ATOMS: atom_id res chain seq x y z
N MET A 1 13.57 7.29 6.61
CA MET A 1 13.92 5.86 6.50
C MET A 1 13.05 5.21 5.43
N PRO A 2 13.60 4.32 4.60
CA PRO A 2 12.80 3.59 3.62
C PRO A 2 12.01 2.47 4.29
N VAL A 3 10.83 2.18 3.74
CA VAL A 3 10.10 0.92 3.98
C VAL A 3 10.07 0.12 2.69
N GLN A 4 10.01 -1.21 2.82
CA GLN A 4 9.86 -2.10 1.68
C GLN A 4 8.37 -2.27 1.40
N LEU A 5 8.00 -2.17 0.13
CA LEU A 5 6.62 -2.26 -0.33
C LEU A 5 6.53 -3.22 -1.51
N SER A 6 5.61 -4.18 -1.44
CA SER A 6 5.18 -4.99 -2.58
C SER A 6 3.66 -4.98 -2.67
N THR A 7 3.11 -5.18 -3.86
CA THR A 7 1.66 -5.27 -4.05
C THR A 7 1.29 -6.37 -5.03
N GLN A 8 0.10 -6.94 -4.87
CA GLN A 8 -0.47 -7.93 -5.76
C GLN A 8 -1.97 -7.70 -5.91
N LEU A 9 -2.44 -7.58 -7.15
CA LEU A 9 -3.86 -7.51 -7.44
C LEU A 9 -4.44 -8.93 -7.52
N GLN A 10 -5.49 -9.18 -6.75
CA GLN A 10 -6.33 -10.36 -6.88
C GLN A 10 -7.62 -9.95 -7.60
N GLU A 11 -7.79 -10.45 -8.82
CA GLU A 11 -8.98 -10.23 -9.62
C GLU A 11 -10.05 -11.26 -9.28
N GLY A 12 -11.30 -10.82 -9.23
CA GLY A 12 -12.46 -11.65 -8.90
C GLY A 12 -13.73 -10.82 -8.89
N ALA A 13 -14.84 -11.41 -8.42
CA ALA A 13 -16.10 -10.68 -8.23
C ALA A 13 -15.92 -9.48 -7.28
N GLU A 14 -15.04 -9.63 -6.28
CA GLU A 14 -14.59 -8.56 -5.40
C GLU A 14 -13.06 -8.38 -5.54
N PRO A 15 -12.61 -7.35 -6.27
CA PRO A 15 -11.19 -7.15 -6.51
C PRO A 15 -10.47 -6.58 -5.28
N VAL A 16 -9.33 -7.16 -4.94
CA VAL A 16 -8.54 -6.79 -3.75
C VAL A 16 -7.09 -6.54 -4.16
N LEU A 17 -6.54 -5.38 -3.78
CA LEU A 17 -5.11 -5.13 -3.82
C LEU A 17 -4.51 -5.53 -2.47
N ARG A 18 -3.65 -6.54 -2.46
CA ARG A 18 -2.86 -6.92 -1.29
C ARG A 18 -1.54 -6.16 -1.31
N ALA A 19 -1.16 -5.58 -0.18
CA ALA A 19 0.09 -4.85 -0.02
C ALA A 19 0.87 -5.37 1.19
N SER A 20 2.15 -5.66 0.97
CA SER A 20 3.08 -6.00 2.04
C SER A 20 3.93 -4.78 2.37
N VAL A 21 3.88 -4.32 3.62
CA VAL A 21 4.71 -3.21 4.11
C VAL A 21 5.66 -3.74 5.19
N ARG A 22 6.96 -3.62 4.94
CA ARG A 22 7.99 -4.12 5.85
C ARG A 22 8.97 -3.03 6.28
N ASN A 23 9.24 -2.97 7.58
CA ASN A 23 10.31 -2.15 8.14
C ASN A 23 11.61 -2.97 8.22
N ALA A 24 12.53 -2.76 7.29
CA ALA A 24 13.85 -3.40 7.29
C ALA A 24 14.91 -2.63 8.10
N SER A 25 14.53 -1.50 8.69
CA SER A 25 15.45 -0.60 9.39
C SER A 25 15.53 -0.90 10.90
N PRO A 26 16.57 -0.43 11.60
CA PRO A 26 16.67 -0.55 13.06
C PRO A 26 15.82 0.47 13.85
N GLN A 27 15.11 1.38 13.18
CA GLN A 27 14.25 2.40 13.82
C GLN A 27 12.77 2.02 13.67
N VAL A 28 11.91 2.46 14.58
CA VAL A 28 10.46 2.28 14.43
C VAL A 28 9.95 3.21 13.32
N ALA A 29 9.23 2.64 12.35
CA ALA A 29 8.50 3.41 11.34
C ALA A 29 7.15 3.85 11.92
N LEU A 30 6.92 5.16 12.03
CA LEU A 30 5.76 5.71 12.75
C LEU A 30 4.71 6.31 11.81
N ASN A 31 3.44 5.99 12.07
CA ASN A 31 2.27 6.52 11.36
C ASN A 31 2.39 6.41 9.83
N THR A 32 2.79 5.24 9.36
CA THR A 32 2.93 4.87 7.94
C THR A 32 1.56 4.81 7.29
N LYS A 33 1.21 5.87 6.58
CA LYS A 33 -0.04 6.03 5.84
C LYS A 33 0.10 5.47 4.43
N LEU A 34 -0.84 4.62 4.06
CA LEU A 34 -1.06 4.12 2.71
C LEU A 34 -2.14 4.95 2.01
N THR A 35 -1.90 5.35 0.76
CA THR A 35 -2.85 6.10 -0.07
C THR A 35 -2.88 5.52 -1.48
N LEU A 36 -4.05 5.08 -1.93
CA LEU A 36 -4.25 4.54 -3.26
C LEU A 36 -4.57 5.69 -4.22
N VAL A 37 -3.80 5.80 -5.30
CA VAL A 37 -3.97 6.86 -6.32
C VAL A 37 -4.01 6.28 -7.72
N ASP A 38 -4.61 7.01 -8.65
CA ASP A 38 -4.59 6.72 -10.08
C ASP A 38 -3.27 7.19 -10.74
N ALA A 39 -3.19 7.03 -12.06
CA ALA A 39 -2.03 7.43 -12.86
C ALA A 39 -1.76 8.94 -12.86
N GLN A 40 -2.75 9.76 -12.50
CA GLN A 40 -2.65 11.21 -12.36
C GLN A 40 -2.28 11.63 -10.92
N GLY A 41 -2.16 10.66 -10.00
CA GLY A 41 -1.90 10.91 -8.58
C GLY A 41 -3.14 11.34 -7.80
N GLN A 42 -4.34 11.26 -8.38
CA GLN A 42 -5.59 11.56 -7.68
C GLN A 42 -6.02 10.34 -6.87
N ARG A 43 -6.62 10.58 -5.69
CA ARG A 43 -7.07 9.49 -4.82
C ARG A 43 -8.18 8.69 -5.47
N ILE A 44 -8.01 7.38 -5.52
CA ILE A 44 -9.08 6.44 -5.90
C ILE A 44 -10.00 6.28 -4.69
N LEU A 45 -11.29 6.54 -4.87
CA LEU A 45 -12.31 6.45 -3.82
C LEU A 45 -13.58 5.76 -4.36
N PRO A 46 -14.31 5.01 -3.51
CA PRO A 46 -13.91 4.62 -2.15
C PRO A 46 -12.71 3.67 -2.15
N ALA A 47 -11.91 3.71 -1.08
CA ALA A 47 -10.82 2.77 -0.84
C ALA A 47 -10.91 2.30 0.61
N TYR A 48 -11.20 1.01 0.80
CA TYR A 48 -11.36 0.39 2.11
C TYR A 48 -10.11 -0.42 2.46
N TYR A 49 -9.41 0.01 3.50
CA TYR A 49 -8.18 -0.61 3.98
C TYR A 49 -8.51 -1.52 5.17
N SER A 50 -7.94 -2.73 5.20
CA SER A 50 -8.03 -3.58 6.39
C SER A 50 -7.29 -2.98 7.59
N ASP A 51 -6.23 -2.22 7.32
CA ASP A 51 -5.48 -1.41 8.29
C ASP A 51 -4.74 -0.27 7.55
N ASN A 52 -4.47 0.84 8.23
CA ASN A 52 -3.77 2.00 7.70
C ASN A 52 -3.21 2.82 8.88
N TYR A 53 -2.23 3.71 8.62
CA TYR A 53 -1.50 4.45 9.66
C TYR A 53 -0.67 3.55 10.59
N LEU A 54 0.08 2.64 9.98
CA LEU A 54 0.83 1.59 10.67
C LEU A 54 1.99 2.15 11.48
N SER A 55 2.26 1.57 12.65
CA SER A 55 3.56 1.68 13.31
C SER A 55 4.25 0.33 13.29
N LEU A 56 5.45 0.27 12.70
CA LEU A 56 6.18 -0.97 12.46
C LEU A 56 7.50 -0.96 13.23
N VAL A 57 7.71 -1.91 14.12
CA VAL A 57 9.00 -2.12 14.81
C VAL A 57 10.04 -2.69 13.84
N PRO A 58 11.34 -2.69 14.19
CA PRO A 58 12.39 -3.26 13.35
C PRO A 58 12.09 -4.71 12.95
N GLY A 59 12.11 -4.99 11.65
CA GLY A 59 11.86 -6.31 11.07
C GLY A 59 10.37 -6.65 10.86
N GLU A 60 9.44 -5.86 11.39
CA GLU A 60 8.01 -6.12 11.29
C GLU A 60 7.50 -5.98 9.84
N GLN A 61 6.59 -6.88 9.46
CA GLN A 61 5.84 -6.84 8.21
C GLN A 61 4.34 -6.89 8.51
N ARG A 62 3.57 -6.12 7.73
CA ARG A 62 2.10 -6.13 7.74
C ARG A 62 1.56 -6.34 6.34
N GLU A 63 0.59 -7.24 6.23
CA GLU A 63 -0.20 -7.46 5.01
C GLU A 63 -1.50 -6.67 5.11
N ILE A 64 -1.76 -5.84 4.10
CA ILE A 64 -2.91 -4.94 4.04
C ILE A 64 -3.77 -5.32 2.84
N GLU A 65 -5.06 -5.53 3.05
CA GLU A 65 -6.04 -5.66 1.97
C GLU A 65 -6.67 -4.30 1.68
N ILE A 66 -6.72 -3.94 0.40
CA ILE A 66 -7.32 -2.68 -0.07
C ILE A 66 -8.39 -3.02 -1.10
N ARG A 67 -9.65 -2.70 -0.78
CA ARG A 67 -10.80 -2.85 -1.68
C ARG A 67 -11.09 -1.50 -2.33
N GLY A 68 -11.11 -1.48 -3.67
CA GLY A 68 -11.43 -0.29 -4.48
C GLY A 68 -12.73 -0.44 -5.25
N PRO A 69 -13.11 0.56 -6.08
CA PRO A 69 -14.41 0.56 -6.76
C PRO A 69 -14.52 -0.49 -7.87
N SER A 70 -13.41 -0.93 -8.48
CA SER A 70 -13.40 -1.97 -9.51
C SER A 70 -12.00 -2.53 -9.78
N ALA A 71 -11.90 -3.71 -10.40
CA ALA A 71 -10.61 -4.28 -10.83
C ALA A 71 -9.88 -3.34 -11.79
N ALA A 72 -10.63 -2.70 -12.71
CA ALA A 72 -10.09 -1.73 -13.66
C ALA A 72 -9.43 -0.52 -12.96
N SER A 73 -10.03 -0.03 -11.87
CA SER A 73 -9.41 1.04 -11.08
C SER A 73 -8.13 0.61 -10.37
N LEU A 74 -8.03 -0.66 -9.97
CA LEU A 74 -6.87 -1.18 -9.24
C LEU A 74 -5.69 -1.53 -10.15
N ARG A 75 -5.91 -2.02 -11.38
CA ARG A 75 -4.84 -2.44 -12.31
C ARG A 75 -3.76 -1.39 -12.55
N ASN A 76 -4.14 -0.12 -12.62
CA ASN A 76 -3.22 0.99 -12.88
C ASN A 76 -3.00 1.86 -11.63
N ALA A 77 -3.45 1.38 -10.46
CA ALA A 77 -3.30 2.13 -9.24
C ALA A 77 -1.85 2.12 -8.77
N THR A 78 -1.48 3.19 -8.07
CA THR A 78 -0.23 3.26 -7.32
C THR A 78 -0.57 3.37 -5.84
N LEU A 79 0.06 2.53 -5.02
CA LEU A 79 0.01 2.66 -3.58
C LEU A 79 1.16 3.56 -3.13
N GLN A 80 0.83 4.75 -2.66
CA GLN A 80 1.79 5.67 -2.05
C GLN A 80 1.89 5.40 -0.55
N VAL A 81 3.11 5.43 -0.04
CA VAL A 81 3.42 5.27 1.38
C VAL A 81 4.20 6.48 1.86
N ARG A 82 3.76 7.05 2.98
CA ARG A 82 4.47 8.12 3.71
C ARG A 82 4.27 7.94 5.20
N GLY A 83 5.17 8.46 6.02
CA GLY A 83 5.03 8.42 7.48
C GLY A 83 5.72 9.60 8.14
N TRP A 84 5.73 9.60 9.48
CA TRP A 84 6.39 10.67 10.24
C TRP A 84 7.90 10.72 9.96
N ASN A 85 8.55 9.56 9.99
CA ASN A 85 9.98 9.38 9.75
C ASN A 85 10.26 8.42 8.58
N VAL A 86 9.23 8.11 7.79
CA VAL A 86 9.30 7.23 6.61
C VAL A 86 9.43 8.09 5.36
N GLU A 87 10.44 7.79 4.54
CA GLU A 87 10.61 8.40 3.23
C GLU A 87 9.45 8.02 2.31
N PRO A 88 8.92 8.97 1.52
CA PRO A 88 7.89 8.66 0.54
C PRO A 88 8.34 7.55 -0.41
N SER A 89 7.50 6.54 -0.60
CA SER A 89 7.72 5.45 -1.55
C SER A 89 6.43 5.06 -2.23
N THR A 90 6.54 4.39 -3.37
CA THR A 90 5.39 3.96 -4.16
C THR A 90 5.54 2.52 -4.61
N GLY A 91 4.41 1.82 -4.72
CA GLY A 91 4.30 0.49 -5.29
C GLY A 91 3.18 0.49 -6.30
N VAL A 92 3.48 0.22 -7.56
CA VAL A 92 2.44 0.07 -8.59
C VAL A 92 1.70 -1.22 -8.29
N ALA A 93 0.37 -1.22 -8.44
CA ALA A 93 -0.51 -2.38 -8.39
C ALA A 93 -0.28 -3.32 -9.58
N ASN A 94 0.98 -3.68 -9.83
CA ASN A 94 1.43 -4.63 -10.82
C ASN A 94 2.42 -5.55 -10.12
N GLY A 95 1.92 -6.70 -9.64
CA GLY A 95 2.80 -7.83 -9.30
C GLY A 95 3.16 -8.58 -10.58
N PRO A 96 4.36 -9.19 -10.69
CA PRO A 96 4.65 -10.10 -11.79
C PRO A 96 3.64 -11.27 -11.78
N PRO A 97 3.46 -11.96 -12.93
CA PRO A 97 2.65 -13.18 -13.00
C PRO A 97 3.11 -14.24 -12.00
#